data_AF-A0A0Q9RST7-F1
#
_entry.id   AF-A0A0Q9RST7-F1
#
_cell.length_a   1.000
_cell.length_b   1.000
_cell.length_c   1.000
_cell.angle_alpha   90.00
_cell.angle_beta   90.00
_cell.angle_gamma   90.00
#
_symmetry.space_group_name_H-M   'P 1'
#
loop_
_entity.id
_entity.type
_entity.pdbx_description
1 polymer ?
#
loop_
_entity_poly.entity_id
_entity_poly.type
_entity_poly.pdbx_seq_one_letter_code
_entity_poly.pdbx_strand_id
1 'polypeptide(L)'
;MFKVFGGEGTPVVAEFATAELGVSLGVHPLAARSWIGDALDLRHRLPALWAVTFTDAAFEVWVLRRIAVLTRGLDPEAAELIGLELAGVVGSLPAPRLLEKVESMVLLAEAQAAEEDRQDNLGKRSVAFNKSNQRGLKGLYAKLSAADAVIGEAQVQRLAELLLAQDLAAGIDLKDLDSMAVARSRALGLLIANPDSALALIAAAHAAAVDEDAGPRER
;
A
#
# COMPACT_ATOMS: atom_id res chain seq x y z
N MET A 1 16.92 -17.30 24.91
CA MET A 1 16.52 -16.55 23.69
C MET A 1 15.17 -15.89 23.95
N PHE A 2 14.95 -14.67 23.44
CA PHE A 2 13.77 -13.85 23.70
C PHE A 2 13.01 -13.58 22.40
N LYS A 3 11.68 -13.45 22.47
CA LYS A 3 10.79 -13.31 21.31
C LYS A 3 9.67 -12.30 21.58
N VAL A 4 9.25 -11.58 20.54
CA VAL A 4 8.06 -10.71 20.57
C VAL A 4 6.80 -11.54 20.28
N PHE A 5 5.74 -11.30 21.05
CA PHE A 5 4.48 -12.03 20.95
C PHE A 5 3.27 -11.12 20.70
N GLY A 6 3.26 -9.91 21.27
CA GLY A 6 2.26 -8.89 20.98
C GLY A 6 2.62 -8.07 19.74
N GLY A 7 1.89 -6.98 19.53
CA GLY A 7 2.17 -5.98 18.52
C GLY A 7 3.34 -5.07 18.88
N GLU A 8 3.55 -4.07 18.05
CA GLU A 8 4.60 -3.07 18.24
C GLU A 8 4.48 -2.37 19.61
N GLY A 9 5.62 -2.08 20.24
CA GLY A 9 5.67 -1.49 21.59
C GLY A 9 5.54 -2.49 22.75
N THR A 10 5.27 -3.77 22.49
CA THR A 10 5.23 -4.79 23.55
C THR A 10 6.64 -5.33 23.89
N PRO A 11 6.91 -5.67 25.17
CA PRO A 11 8.20 -6.20 25.57
C PRO A 11 8.44 -7.62 25.02
N VAL A 12 9.73 -7.98 24.91
CA VAL A 12 10.13 -9.35 24.59
C VAL A 12 9.88 -10.30 25.77
N VAL A 13 9.52 -11.54 25.48
CA VAL A 13 9.29 -12.60 26.48
C VAL A 13 10.22 -13.78 26.19
N ALA A 14 10.53 -14.57 27.22
CA ALA A 14 11.33 -15.78 27.06
C ALA A 14 10.71 -16.72 26.02
N GLU A 15 11.53 -17.28 25.13
CA GLU A 15 11.06 -18.09 24.00
C GLU A 15 10.22 -19.30 24.41
N PHE A 16 10.54 -19.92 25.55
CA PHE A 16 9.83 -21.10 26.06
C PHE A 16 8.63 -20.78 26.95
N ALA A 17 8.33 -19.51 27.20
CA ALA A 17 7.21 -19.10 28.07
C ALA A 17 5.86 -19.66 27.58
N THR A 18 5.68 -19.84 26.27
CA THR A 18 4.44 -20.44 25.73
C THR A 18 4.28 -21.91 26.10
N ALA A 19 5.38 -22.66 26.17
CA ALA A 19 5.33 -24.07 26.54
C ALA A 19 5.08 -24.22 28.04
N GLU A 20 5.79 -23.44 28.87
CA GLU A 20 5.61 -23.41 30.32
C GLU A 20 4.19 -22.99 30.72
N LEU A 21 3.67 -21.92 30.11
CA LEU A 21 2.31 -21.47 30.34
C LEU A 21 1.27 -22.47 29.84
N GLY A 22 1.51 -23.08 28.68
CA GLY A 22 0.64 -24.13 28.11
C GLY A 22 0.49 -25.31 29.06
N VAL A 23 1.60 -25.82 29.60
CA VAL A 23 1.59 -26.89 30.60
C VAL A 23 0.87 -26.45 31.88
N SER A 24 1.19 -25.25 32.39
CA SER A 24 0.63 -24.74 33.65
C SER A 24 -0.89 -24.57 33.61
N LEU A 25 -1.44 -24.18 32.46
CA LEU A 25 -2.87 -23.95 32.28
C LEU A 25 -3.60 -25.14 31.63
N GLY A 26 -2.89 -26.21 31.25
CA GLY A 26 -3.47 -27.36 30.56
C GLY A 26 -4.00 -27.04 29.16
N VAL A 27 -3.35 -26.12 28.44
CA VAL A 27 -3.76 -25.68 27.10
C VAL A 27 -2.68 -25.89 26.04
N HIS A 28 -3.10 -25.94 24.78
CA HIS A 28 -2.18 -26.06 23.66
C HIS A 28 -1.19 -24.86 23.62
N PRO A 29 0.11 -25.07 23.35
CA PRO A 29 1.11 -23.98 23.34
C PRO A 29 0.77 -22.82 22.40
N LEU A 30 0.05 -23.08 21.30
CA LEU A 30 -0.45 -22.02 20.41
C LEU A 30 -1.52 -21.14 21.08
N ALA A 31 -2.39 -21.70 21.91
CA ALA A 31 -3.37 -20.93 22.67
C ALA A 31 -2.66 -20.04 23.71
N ALA A 32 -1.70 -20.62 24.45
CA ALA A 32 -0.86 -19.87 25.39
C ALA A 32 -0.08 -18.74 24.68
N ARG A 33 0.44 -18.99 23.47
CA ARG A 33 1.08 -17.99 22.62
C ARG A 33 0.16 -16.81 22.33
N SER A 34 -1.07 -17.08 21.89
CA SER A 34 -2.05 -16.02 21.62
C SER A 34 -2.38 -15.25 22.89
N TRP A 35 -2.59 -15.94 24.02
CA TRP A 35 -2.96 -15.29 25.28
C TRP A 35 -1.86 -14.38 25.83
N ILE A 36 -0.60 -14.79 25.70
CA ILE A 36 0.55 -13.93 26.03
C ILE A 36 0.53 -12.68 25.15
N GLY A 37 0.35 -12.83 23.84
CA GLY A 37 0.25 -11.68 22.93
C GLY A 37 -0.89 -10.74 23.31
N ASP A 38 -2.10 -11.28 23.53
CA ASP A 38 -3.28 -10.49 23.87
C ASP A 38 -3.10 -9.73 25.20
N ALA A 39 -2.50 -10.36 26.21
CA ALA A 39 -2.24 -9.74 27.50
C ALA A 39 -1.16 -8.64 27.40
N LEU A 40 -0.13 -8.85 26.59
CA LEU A 40 0.91 -7.84 26.35
C LEU A 40 0.34 -6.62 25.62
N ASP A 41 -0.47 -6.84 24.58
CA ASP A 41 -1.15 -5.77 23.87
C ASP A 41 -2.05 -4.98 24.81
N LEU A 42 -2.87 -5.66 25.62
CA LEU A 42 -3.74 -4.99 26.57
C LEU A 42 -2.95 -4.14 27.57
N ARG A 43 -1.90 -4.71 28.18
CA ARG A 43 -1.14 -4.02 29.22
C ARG A 43 -0.31 -2.86 28.69
N HIS A 44 0.30 -3.01 27.52
CA HIS A 44 1.31 -2.07 27.02
C HIS A 44 0.81 -1.14 25.93
N ARG A 45 -0.23 -1.54 25.18
CA ARG A 45 -0.79 -0.74 24.08
C ARG A 45 -2.19 -0.21 24.37
N LEU A 46 -2.95 -0.89 25.22
CA LEU A 46 -4.32 -0.51 25.59
C LEU A 46 -4.47 -0.30 27.10
N PRO A 47 -3.60 0.51 27.75
CA PRO A 47 -3.54 0.60 29.21
C PRO A 47 -4.87 1.06 29.84
N ALA A 48 -5.65 1.89 29.14
CA ALA A 48 -6.97 2.32 29.58
C ALA A 48 -7.97 1.15 29.67
N LEU A 49 -7.97 0.24 28.68
CA LEU A 49 -8.81 -0.96 28.72
C LEU A 49 -8.29 -2.00 29.72
N TRP A 50 -6.98 -2.11 29.89
CA TRP A 50 -6.38 -2.94 30.93
C TRP A 50 -6.85 -2.50 32.33
N ALA A 51 -6.91 -1.19 32.58
CA ALA A 51 -7.40 -0.66 33.86
C ALA A 51 -8.83 -1.08 34.19
N VAL A 52 -9.69 -1.25 33.18
CA VAL A 52 -11.10 -1.69 33.36
C VAL A 52 -11.17 -3.08 34.00
N THR A 53 -10.18 -3.94 33.77
CA THR A 53 -10.15 -5.30 34.37
C THR A 53 -10.06 -5.31 35.90
N PHE A 54 -9.65 -4.19 36.50
CA PHE A 54 -9.55 -4.04 37.96
C PHE A 54 -10.78 -3.36 38.57
N THR A 55 -11.80 -3.08 37.77
CA THR A 55 -13.06 -2.49 38.26
C THR A 55 -14.08 -3.59 38.56
N ASP A 56 -15.05 -3.33 39.44
CA ASP A 56 -16.14 -4.25 39.76
C ASP A 56 -17.15 -4.45 38.61
N ALA A 57 -16.85 -3.94 37.41
CA ALA A 57 -17.67 -4.11 36.22
C ALA A 57 -17.64 -5.58 35.76
N ALA A 58 -18.81 -6.18 35.60
CA ALA A 58 -18.93 -7.49 34.97
C ALA A 58 -18.55 -7.36 33.48
N PHE A 59 -17.36 -7.85 33.12
CA PHE A 59 -16.89 -7.82 31.74
C PHE A 59 -16.30 -9.16 31.31
N GLU A 60 -16.53 -9.51 30.05
CA GLU A 60 -16.08 -10.76 29.47
C GLU A 60 -14.66 -10.62 28.91
N VAL A 61 -13.68 -11.25 29.58
CA VAL A 61 -12.24 -11.16 29.23
C VAL A 61 -11.95 -11.46 27.76
N TRP A 62 -12.73 -12.35 27.13
CA TRP A 62 -12.54 -12.69 25.71
C TRP A 62 -12.75 -11.47 24.78
N VAL A 63 -13.59 -10.50 25.17
CA VAL A 63 -13.86 -9.30 24.37
C VAL A 63 -12.65 -8.38 24.39
N LEU A 64 -12.01 -8.16 25.55
CA LEU A 64 -10.77 -7.38 25.62
C LEU A 64 -9.68 -8.01 24.77
N ARG A 65 -9.55 -9.34 24.86
CA ARG A 65 -8.58 -10.08 24.04
C ARG A 65 -8.89 -9.94 22.55
N ARG A 66 -10.17 -9.93 22.16
CA ARG A 66 -10.56 -9.69 20.77
C ARG A 66 -10.21 -8.28 20.31
N ILE A 67 -10.43 -7.26 21.14
CA ILE A 67 -10.01 -5.88 20.86
C ILE A 67 -8.50 -5.79 20.67
N ALA A 68 -7.72 -6.46 21.53
CA ALA A 68 -6.27 -6.54 21.43
C ALA A 68 -5.82 -7.14 20.09
N VAL A 69 -6.47 -8.22 19.64
CA VAL A 69 -6.19 -8.83 18.33
C VAL A 69 -6.54 -7.89 17.18
N LEU A 70 -7.70 -7.21 17.21
CA LEU A 70 -8.14 -6.30 16.16
C LEU A 70 -7.22 -5.08 16.01
N THR A 71 -6.64 -4.60 17.10
CA THR A 71 -5.77 -3.41 17.14
C THR A 71 -4.29 -3.74 16.97
N ARG A 72 -3.90 -5.03 16.95
CA ARG A 72 -2.49 -5.46 16.94
C ARG A 72 -1.70 -4.93 15.74
N GLY A 73 -2.34 -4.80 14.58
CA GLY A 73 -1.70 -4.33 13.35
C GLY A 73 -1.54 -2.82 13.22
N LEU A 74 -2.16 -2.04 14.11
CA LEU A 74 -2.08 -0.59 14.08
C LEU A 74 -0.76 -0.08 14.64
N ASP A 75 -0.47 1.20 14.40
CA ASP A 75 0.55 1.96 15.13
C ASP A 75 0.24 2.00 16.65
N PRO A 76 1.24 2.03 17.55
CA PRO A 76 1.02 2.16 18.99
C PRO A 76 0.12 3.32 19.40
N GLU A 77 0.25 4.50 18.80
CA GLU A 77 -0.54 5.70 19.13
C GLU A 77 -2.01 5.52 18.73
N ALA A 78 -2.26 5.01 17.52
CA ALA A 78 -3.60 4.71 17.04
C ALA A 78 -4.32 3.68 17.93
N ALA A 79 -3.60 2.64 18.37
CA ALA A 79 -4.14 1.65 19.30
C ALA A 79 -4.49 2.29 20.67
N GLU A 80 -3.63 3.15 21.21
CA GLU A 80 -3.87 3.84 22.48
C GLU A 80 -5.13 4.72 22.43
N LEU A 81 -5.30 5.49 21.34
CA LEU A 81 -6.48 6.33 21.13
C LEU A 81 -7.77 5.51 21.10
N ILE A 82 -7.77 4.39 20.37
CA ILE A 82 -8.89 3.44 20.37
C ILE A 82 -9.15 2.90 21.78
N GLY A 83 -8.09 2.54 22.52
CA GLY A 83 -8.19 2.07 23.90
C GLY A 83 -8.85 3.08 24.84
N LEU A 84 -8.49 4.37 24.73
CA LEU A 84 -9.07 5.46 25.51
C LEU A 84 -10.56 5.65 25.21
N GLU A 85 -10.94 5.65 23.93
CA GLU A 85 -12.35 5.78 23.53
C GLU A 85 -13.18 4.60 24.06
N LEU A 86 -12.66 3.38 23.93
CA LEU A 86 -13.36 2.17 24.36
C LEU A 86 -13.50 2.07 25.87
N ALA A 87 -12.51 2.51 26.65
CA ALA A 87 -12.57 2.48 28.10
C ALA A 87 -13.79 3.26 28.65
N GLY A 88 -14.26 4.29 27.93
CA GLY A 88 -15.46 5.06 28.29
C GLY A 88 -16.79 4.36 27.98
N VAL A 89 -16.82 3.35 27.10
CA VAL A 89 -18.07 2.74 26.58
C VAL A 89 -18.14 1.22 26.73
N VAL A 90 -17.05 0.57 27.14
CA VAL A 90 -16.91 -0.89 27.22
C VAL A 90 -17.96 -1.54 28.13
N GLY A 91 -18.43 -0.84 29.17
CA GLY A 91 -19.49 -1.31 30.08
C GLY A 91 -20.92 -0.94 29.68
N SER A 92 -21.11 -0.11 28.64
CA SER A 92 -22.44 0.37 28.23
C SER A 92 -22.99 -0.32 26.98
N LEU A 93 -22.16 -1.08 26.26
CA LEU A 93 -22.53 -1.75 25.02
C LEU A 93 -22.45 -3.28 25.15
N PRO A 94 -23.38 -4.02 24.53
CA PRO A 94 -23.22 -5.46 24.34
C PRO A 94 -21.96 -5.78 23.54
N ALA A 95 -21.31 -6.90 23.86
CA ALA A 95 -20.04 -7.31 23.25
C ALA A 95 -20.03 -7.27 21.70
N PRO A 96 -21.05 -7.76 20.97
CA PRO A 96 -21.05 -7.69 19.50
C PRO A 96 -20.98 -6.25 18.96
N ARG A 97 -21.75 -5.33 19.55
CA ARG A 97 -21.76 -3.92 19.14
C ARG A 97 -20.43 -3.22 19.46
N LEU A 98 -19.82 -3.59 20.58
CA LEU A 98 -18.51 -3.07 20.94
C LEU A 98 -17.46 -3.50 19.91
N LEU A 99 -17.48 -4.76 19.47
CA LEU A 99 -16.56 -5.28 18.47
C LEU A 99 -16.80 -4.67 17.08
N GLU A 100 -18.04 -4.51 16.65
CA GLU A 100 -18.37 -3.78 15.41
C GLU A 100 -17.83 -2.35 15.43
N LYS A 101 -17.95 -1.67 16.58
CA LYS A 101 -17.37 -0.34 16.76
C LYS A 101 -15.85 -0.36 16.68
N VAL A 102 -15.18 -1.35 17.28
CA VAL A 102 -13.71 -1.51 17.20
C VAL A 102 -13.28 -1.71 15.76
N GLU A 103 -13.93 -2.62 15.03
CA GLU A 103 -13.63 -2.88 13.62
C GLU A 103 -13.77 -1.62 12.77
N SER A 104 -14.82 -0.82 13.02
CA SER A 104 -15.02 0.46 12.33
C SER A 104 -13.89 1.46 12.63
N MET A 105 -13.45 1.56 13.89
CA MET A 105 -12.35 2.46 14.28
C MET A 105 -11.00 2.01 13.71
N VAL A 106 -10.74 0.70 13.69
CA VAL A 106 -9.53 0.12 13.07
C VAL A 106 -9.49 0.47 11.58
N LEU A 107 -10.60 0.27 10.86
CA LEU A 107 -10.68 0.62 9.43
C LEU A 107 -10.42 2.12 9.18
N LEU A 108 -10.94 3.00 10.04
CA LEU A 108 -10.70 4.44 9.93
C LEU A 108 -9.23 4.79 10.19
N ALA A 109 -8.62 4.18 11.21
CA ALA A 109 -7.21 4.39 11.54
C ALA A 109 -6.27 3.91 10.40
N GLU A 110 -6.55 2.74 9.83
CA GLU A 110 -5.80 2.22 8.67
C GLU A 110 -5.94 3.14 7.45
N ALA A 111 -7.14 3.66 7.19
CA ALA A 111 -7.37 4.61 6.10
C ALA A 111 -6.62 5.94 6.30
N GLN A 112 -6.53 6.43 7.53
CA GLN A 112 -5.76 7.63 7.89
C GLN A 112 -4.26 7.41 7.69
N ALA A 113 -3.72 6.31 8.23
CA ALA A 113 -2.31 5.96 8.02
C ALA A 113 -1.97 5.81 6.53
N ALA A 114 -2.86 5.20 5.74
CA ALA A 114 -2.68 5.07 4.29
C ALA A 114 -2.78 6.42 3.55
N GLU A 115 -3.50 7.42 4.08
CA GLU A 115 -3.49 8.79 3.56
C GLU A 115 -2.19 9.51 3.91
N GLU A 116 -1.74 9.43 5.16
CA GLU A 116 -0.48 10.02 5.62
C GLU A 116 0.70 9.46 4.84
N ASP A 117 0.79 8.14 4.68
CA ASP A 117 1.79 7.50 3.83
C ASP A 117 1.72 7.99 2.37
N ARG A 118 0.52 8.23 1.84
CA ARG A 118 0.36 8.81 0.50
C ARG A 118 0.90 10.22 0.46
N GLN A 119 0.55 11.08 1.42
CA GLN A 119 1.01 12.47 1.50
C GLN A 119 2.54 12.57 1.68
N ASP A 120 3.12 11.76 2.57
CA ASP A 120 4.56 11.70 2.79
C ASP A 120 5.32 11.20 1.56
N ASN A 121 4.71 10.33 0.76
CA ASN A 121 5.28 9.91 -0.52
C ASN A 121 5.11 10.96 -1.64
N LEU A 122 4.09 11.84 -1.58
CA LEU A 122 3.99 12.98 -2.49
C LEU A 122 5.17 13.95 -2.30
N GLY A 123 5.61 14.18 -1.05
CA GLY A 123 6.81 14.97 -0.74
C GLY A 123 8.12 14.38 -1.30
N LYS A 124 8.12 13.10 -1.68
CA LYS A 124 9.26 12.38 -2.28
C LYS A 124 9.23 12.36 -3.82
N ARG A 125 8.24 13.00 -4.46
CA ARG A 125 8.23 13.16 -5.93
C ARG A 125 9.43 13.98 -6.36
N SER A 126 10.21 13.43 -7.28
CA SER A 126 11.45 14.06 -7.74
C SER A 126 11.79 13.61 -9.15
N VAL A 127 12.39 14.49 -9.94
CA VAL A 127 12.96 14.16 -11.24
C VAL A 127 14.43 14.54 -11.22
N ALA A 128 15.30 13.57 -11.48
CA ALA A 128 16.75 13.73 -11.48
C ALA A 128 17.35 13.24 -12.80
N PHE A 129 18.35 13.96 -13.30
CA PHE A 129 19.11 13.58 -14.49
C PHE A 129 20.54 13.22 -14.07
N ASN A 130 21.01 12.04 -14.46
CA ASN A 130 22.38 11.57 -14.16
C ASN A 130 23.43 12.39 -14.91
N LYS A 131 24.70 12.35 -14.49
CA LYS A 131 25.79 13.00 -15.24
C LYS A 131 25.91 12.38 -16.65
N SER A 132 26.15 13.22 -17.64
CA SER A 132 26.35 12.78 -19.03
C SER A 132 27.56 11.85 -19.11
N ASN A 133 27.40 10.73 -19.81
CA ASN A 133 28.54 9.88 -20.16
C ASN A 133 29.23 10.42 -21.43
N GLN A 134 30.48 10.00 -21.68
CA GLN A 134 31.23 10.41 -22.89
C GLN A 134 30.60 9.91 -24.21
N ARG A 135 29.52 9.12 -24.13
CA ARG A 135 28.81 8.50 -25.27
C ARG A 135 27.46 9.18 -25.60
N GLY A 136 27.16 10.33 -24.98
CA GLY A 136 26.00 11.16 -25.36
C GLY A 136 24.65 10.75 -24.79
N LEU A 137 24.58 9.75 -23.90
CA LEU A 137 23.34 9.35 -23.24
C LEU A 137 23.30 9.87 -21.79
N LYS A 138 22.12 10.32 -21.36
CA LYS A 138 21.86 10.78 -19.99
C LYS A 138 20.72 9.98 -19.37
N GLY A 139 20.97 9.38 -18.21
CA GLY A 139 19.93 8.69 -17.46
C GLY A 139 18.93 9.67 -16.83
N LEU A 140 17.66 9.30 -16.83
CA LEU A 140 16.56 9.98 -16.14
C LEU A 140 16.03 9.06 -15.04
N TYR A 141 15.86 9.60 -13.85
CA TYR A 141 15.20 8.91 -12.74
C TYR A 141 14.07 9.80 -12.23
N ALA A 142 12.86 9.26 -12.19
CA ALA A 142 11.67 10.00 -11.77
C ALA A 142 10.87 9.17 -10.75
N LYS A 143 10.38 9.85 -9.71
CA LYS A 143 9.38 9.34 -8.77
C LYS A 143 8.08 10.10 -9.02
N LEU A 144 7.08 9.38 -9.51
CA LEU A 144 5.75 9.89 -9.84
C LEU A 144 4.71 9.28 -8.89
N SER A 145 3.47 9.77 -8.92
CA SER A 145 2.37 9.01 -8.32
C SER A 145 2.13 7.71 -9.08
N ALA A 146 1.52 6.72 -8.42
CA ALA A 146 1.14 5.48 -9.09
C ALA A 146 0.22 5.74 -10.29
N ALA A 147 -0.76 6.64 -10.15
CA ALA A 147 -1.67 6.99 -11.23
C ALA A 147 -0.94 7.62 -12.43
N ASP A 148 -0.09 8.62 -12.16
CA ASP A 148 0.69 9.30 -13.20
C ASP A 148 1.69 8.33 -13.87
N ALA A 149 2.31 7.43 -13.11
CA ALA A 149 3.26 6.46 -13.63
C ALA A 149 2.60 5.45 -14.58
N VAL A 150 1.42 4.92 -14.22
CA VAL A 150 0.65 3.99 -15.07
C VAL A 150 0.22 4.67 -16.37
N ILE A 151 -0.30 5.89 -16.29
CA ILE A 151 -0.70 6.66 -17.47
C ILE A 151 0.53 6.97 -18.33
N GLY A 152 1.60 7.48 -17.72
CA GLY A 152 2.84 7.84 -18.41
C GLY A 152 3.50 6.65 -19.11
N GLU A 153 3.53 5.48 -18.48
CA GLU A 153 4.03 4.25 -19.09
C GLU A 153 3.22 3.87 -20.33
N ALA A 154 1.89 3.88 -20.23
CA ALA A 154 1.02 3.58 -21.37
C ALA A 154 1.22 4.58 -22.52
N GLN A 155 1.42 5.87 -22.23
CA GLN A 155 1.69 6.88 -23.25
C GLN A 155 3.04 6.65 -23.94
N VAL A 156 4.10 6.35 -23.19
CA VAL A 156 5.43 6.05 -23.76
C VAL A 156 5.37 4.79 -24.63
N GLN A 157 4.67 3.75 -24.19
CA GLN A 157 4.48 2.52 -24.95
C GLN A 157 3.74 2.79 -26.25
N ARG A 158 2.60 3.48 -26.21
CA ARG A 158 1.80 3.83 -27.39
C ARG A 158 2.61 4.64 -28.40
N LEU A 159 3.34 5.65 -27.94
CA LEU A 159 4.19 6.46 -28.83
C LEU A 159 5.32 5.65 -29.44
N ALA A 160 5.93 4.72 -28.69
CA ALA A 160 6.96 3.84 -29.22
C ALA A 160 6.43 2.97 -30.37
N GLU A 161 5.23 2.41 -30.21
CA GLU A 161 4.55 1.63 -31.25
C GLU A 161 4.26 2.49 -32.50
N LEU A 162 3.79 3.73 -32.32
CA LEU A 162 3.55 4.66 -33.43
C LEU A 162 4.83 5.03 -34.17
N LEU A 163 5.94 5.25 -33.46
CA LEU A 163 7.24 5.52 -34.09
C LEU A 163 7.72 4.34 -34.92
N LEU A 164 7.59 3.11 -34.41
CA LEU A 164 7.96 1.90 -35.16
C LEU A 164 7.05 1.70 -36.39
N ALA A 165 5.75 1.99 -36.28
CA ALA A 165 4.84 1.92 -37.41
C ALA A 165 5.20 2.95 -38.50
N GLN A 166 5.61 4.16 -38.11
CA GLN A 166 6.09 5.17 -39.06
C GLN A 166 7.40 4.77 -39.74
N ASP A 167 8.34 4.22 -38.98
CA ASP A 167 9.61 3.71 -39.50
C ASP A 167 9.38 2.61 -40.54
N LEU A 168 8.44 1.69 -40.26
CA LEU A 168 8.03 0.66 -41.22
C LEU A 168 7.37 1.26 -42.47
N ALA A 169 6.47 2.23 -42.31
CA ALA A 169 5.83 2.93 -43.42
C ALA A 169 6.82 3.75 -44.27
N ALA A 170 7.92 4.22 -43.67
CA ALA A 170 9.03 4.88 -44.35
C ALA A 170 9.95 3.91 -45.09
N GLY A 171 9.70 2.59 -45.02
CA GLY A 171 10.43 1.56 -45.77
C GLY A 171 11.62 0.96 -45.03
N ILE A 172 11.69 1.08 -43.70
CA ILE A 172 12.70 0.38 -42.90
C ILE A 172 12.29 -1.10 -42.78
N ASP A 173 13.21 -2.00 -43.15
CA ASP A 173 13.00 -3.44 -43.03
C ASP A 173 12.77 -3.86 -41.57
N LEU A 174 11.95 -4.90 -41.36
CA LEU A 174 11.63 -5.44 -40.03
C LEU A 174 12.86 -5.83 -39.19
N LYS A 175 13.95 -6.23 -39.86
CA LYS A 175 15.23 -6.63 -39.23
C LYS A 175 16.06 -5.43 -38.73
N ASP A 176 15.84 -4.25 -39.30
CA ASP A 176 16.60 -3.02 -39.05
C ASP A 176 15.80 -2.03 -38.18
N LEU A 177 14.56 -2.39 -37.83
CA LEU A 177 13.72 -1.63 -36.91
C LEU A 177 14.32 -1.61 -35.50
N ASP A 178 14.17 -0.46 -34.86
CA ASP A 178 14.56 -0.29 -33.48
C ASP A 178 13.85 -1.30 -32.57
N SER A 179 14.58 -1.84 -31.59
CA SER A 179 13.95 -2.62 -30.54
C SER A 179 12.95 -1.75 -29.76
N MET A 180 11.93 -2.38 -29.16
CA MET A 180 10.94 -1.68 -28.35
C MET A 180 11.58 -0.82 -27.23
N ALA A 181 12.71 -1.26 -26.67
CA ALA A 181 13.44 -0.48 -25.67
C ALA A 181 14.01 0.83 -26.23
N VAL A 182 14.55 0.81 -27.45
CA VAL A 182 15.07 2.01 -28.14
C VAL A 182 13.93 2.91 -28.56
N ALA A 183 12.85 2.34 -29.10
CA ALA A 183 11.64 3.08 -29.46
C ALA A 183 11.00 3.78 -28.24
N ARG A 184 10.92 3.12 -27.08
CA ARG A 184 10.46 3.75 -25.82
C ARG A 184 11.36 4.89 -25.38
N SER A 185 12.68 4.77 -25.56
CA SER A 185 13.61 5.88 -25.28
C SER A 185 13.40 7.06 -26.23
N ARG A 186 13.17 6.81 -27.53
CA ARG A 186 12.83 7.86 -28.52
C ARG A 186 11.49 8.52 -28.19
N ALA A 187 10.47 7.73 -27.87
CA ALA A 187 9.15 8.20 -27.49
C ALA A 187 9.17 9.10 -26.24
N LEU A 188 9.88 8.67 -25.19
CA LEU A 188 10.07 9.48 -23.99
C LEU A 188 10.87 10.76 -24.30
N GLY A 189 11.90 10.66 -25.15
CA GLY A 189 12.64 11.83 -25.64
C GLY A 189 11.75 12.82 -26.38
N LEU A 190 10.84 12.34 -27.24
CA LEU A 190 9.87 13.18 -27.96
C LEU A 190 8.90 13.88 -27.01
N LEU A 191 8.37 13.16 -26.01
CA LEU A 191 7.49 13.73 -24.98
C LEU A 191 8.15 14.85 -24.18
N ILE A 192 9.43 14.68 -23.81
CA ILE A 192 10.15 15.64 -22.97
C ILE A 192 10.68 16.83 -23.79
N ALA A 193 11.18 16.57 -25.01
CA ALA A 193 11.81 17.59 -25.84
C ALA A 193 10.82 18.37 -26.71
N ASN A 194 9.81 17.70 -27.29
CA ASN A 194 8.87 18.26 -28.27
C ASN A 194 7.44 17.73 -28.03
N PRO A 195 6.76 18.17 -26.95
CA PRO A 195 5.44 17.65 -26.58
C PRO A 195 4.38 17.88 -27.67
N ASP A 196 4.46 18.97 -28.44
CA ASP A 196 3.52 19.25 -29.53
C ASP A 196 3.60 18.21 -30.65
N SER A 197 4.81 17.76 -30.98
CA SER A 197 5.02 16.70 -31.97
C SER A 197 4.51 15.35 -31.49
N ALA A 198 4.71 15.04 -30.20
CA ALA A 198 4.15 13.82 -29.60
C ALA A 198 2.62 13.84 -29.63
N LEU A 199 1.99 14.98 -29.29
CA LEU A 199 0.54 15.16 -29.35
C LEU A 199 0.02 15.01 -30.78
N ALA A 200 0.66 15.65 -31.77
CA ALA A 200 0.29 15.55 -33.17
C ALA A 200 0.34 14.10 -33.67
N LEU A 201 1.34 13.33 -33.25
CA LEU A 201 1.47 11.91 -33.61
C LEU A 201 0.33 11.06 -33.04
N ILE A 202 -0.02 11.26 -31.76
CA ILE A 202 -1.13 10.56 -31.12
C ILE A 202 -2.47 10.95 -31.77
N ALA A 203 -2.66 12.23 -32.07
CA ALA A 203 -3.87 12.74 -32.71
C ALA A 203 -4.05 12.17 -34.12
N ALA A 204 -2.99 12.14 -34.92
CA ALA A 204 -3.01 11.56 -36.26
C ALA A 204 -3.36 10.06 -36.23
N ALA A 205 -2.79 9.32 -35.28
CA ALA A 205 -3.13 7.91 -35.09
C ALA A 205 -4.59 7.69 -34.65
N HIS A 206 -5.11 8.58 -33.80
CA HIS A 206 -6.52 8.52 -33.39
C HIS A 206 -7.46 8.83 -34.56
N ALA A 207 -7.14 9.84 -35.38
CA ALA A 207 -7.91 10.16 -36.57
C ALA A 207 -7.94 9.01 -37.59
N ALA A 208 -6.79 8.36 -37.84
CA ALA A 208 -6.70 7.21 -38.72
C ALA A 208 -7.55 6.02 -38.22
N ALA A 209 -7.54 5.74 -36.91
CA ALA A 209 -8.37 4.69 -36.32
C ALA A 209 -9.89 4.99 -36.42
N VAL A 210 -10.28 6.27 -36.31
CA VAL A 210 -11.68 6.69 -36.47
C VAL A 210 -12.14 6.58 -37.93
N ASP A 211 -11.28 6.88 -38.89
CA ASP A 211 -11.58 6.71 -40.32
C ASP A 211 -11.66 5.23 -40.75
N GLU A 212 -10.85 4.34 -40.17
CA GLU A 212 -10.95 2.89 -40.41
C GLU A 212 -12.27 2.31 -39.88
N ASP A 213 -12.75 2.77 -38.72
CA ASP A 213 -14.01 2.33 -38.11
C ASP A 213 -15.26 2.91 -38.82
N ALA A 214 -15.07 3.90 -39.70
CA ALA A 214 -16.09 4.50 -40.55
C ALA A 214 -16.20 3.86 -41.95
N GLY A 215 -15.41 2.83 -42.26
CA GLY A 215 -15.44 2.04 -43.50
C GLY A 215 -16.78 1.33 -43.79
N PRO A 216 -17.09 1.00 -45.05
CA PRO A 216 -18.44 1.11 -45.60
C PRO A 216 -19.47 0.12 -45.02
N ARG A 217 -20.58 0.66 -44.52
CA ARG A 217 -21.82 -0.11 -44.34
C ARG A 217 -22.40 -0.43 -45.72
N GLU A 218 -22.01 -1.58 -46.27
CA GLU A 218 -22.57 -2.10 -47.52
C GLU A 218 -24.11 -2.17 -47.44
N ARG A 219 -24.76 -1.71 -48.51
CA ARG A 219 -26.20 -1.77 -48.76
C ARG A 219 -26.54 -3.00 -49.58
#